data_AF-A0A2W4LTE2-F1
#
_entry.id   AF-A0A2W4LTE2-F1
#
_cell.length_a   1.000
_cell.length_b   1.000
_cell.length_c   1.000
_cell.angle_alpha   90.00
_cell.angle_beta   90.00
_cell.angle_gamma   90.00
#
_symmetry.space_group_name_H-M   'P 1'
#
loop_
_entity.id
_entity.type
_entity.pdbx_description
1 polymer ?
#
loop_
_entity_poly.entity_id
_entity_poly.type
_entity_poly.pdbx_seq_one_letter_code
_entity_poly.pdbx_strand_id
1 'polypeptide(L)' 'DARTALAPHTTGQIYANFLHDVDASAERVRAAYAPETYRRLVALKDRYDPTNMFRFNRNIPPSGA' A
#
# COMPACT_ATOMS: atom_id res chain seq x y z
N ASP A 1 15.41 -9.05 17.39
CA ASP A 1 15.39 -7.58 17.28
C ASP A 1 14.09 -7.02 17.87
N ALA A 2 13.97 -5.70 18.00
CA ALA A 2 12.79 -5.06 18.61
C ALA A 2 11.46 -5.37 17.88
N ARG A 3 11.48 -5.57 16.54
CA ARG A 3 10.29 -5.94 15.75
C ARG A 3 9.80 -7.33 16.10
N THR A 4 10.73 -8.28 16.22
CA THR A 4 10.42 -9.67 16.61
C THR A 4 9.88 -9.73 18.04
N ALA A 5 10.46 -8.96 18.97
CA ALA A 5 10.01 -8.92 20.36
C ALA A 5 8.59 -8.34 20.53
N LEU A 6 8.22 -7.37 19.71
CA LEU A 6 6.90 -6.73 19.77
C LEU A 6 5.80 -7.48 19.01
N ALA A 7 6.15 -8.43 18.14
CA ALA A 7 5.20 -9.11 17.24
C ALA A 7 3.92 -9.67 17.93
N PRO A 8 4.00 -10.32 19.12
CA PRO A 8 2.81 -10.82 19.83
C PRO A 8 1.84 -9.73 20.29
N HIS A 9 2.30 -8.48 20.38
CA HIS A 9 1.52 -7.32 20.82
C HIS A 9 1.01 -6.47 19.65
N THR A 10 1.21 -6.91 18.41
CA THR A 10 0.76 -6.19 17.21
C THR A 10 -0.52 -6.79 16.63
N THR A 11 -1.23 -6.00 15.84
CA THR A 11 -2.40 -6.47 15.06
C THR A 11 -2.01 -7.16 13.75
N GLY A 12 -0.71 -7.18 13.42
CA GLY A 12 -0.21 -7.57 12.09
C GLY A 12 -0.59 -6.62 10.96
N GLN A 13 -1.29 -5.52 11.24
CA GLN A 13 -1.71 -4.53 10.24
C GLN A 13 -0.59 -3.56 9.88
N ILE A 14 -0.61 -3.06 8.65
CA ILE A 14 0.36 -2.10 8.15
C ILE A 14 -0.34 -0.75 7.97
N TYR A 15 0.21 0.29 8.58
CA TYR A 15 -0.20 1.65 8.28
C TYR A 15 0.64 2.21 7.14
N ALA A 16 0.01 2.61 6.03
CA ALA A 16 0.71 3.02 4.82
C ALA A 16 1.73 4.15 5.05
N ASN A 17 1.46 5.09 5.98
CA ASN A 17 2.39 6.19 6.28
C ASN A 17 3.62 5.77 7.10
N PHE A 18 3.64 4.56 7.67
CA PHE A 18 4.81 3.97 8.33
C PHE A 18 5.58 2.99 7.44
N LEU A 19 5.20 2.81 6.18
CA LEU A 19 6.04 2.11 5.20
C LEU A 19 7.20 3.02 4.83
N HIS A 20 8.41 2.76 5.30
CA HIS A 20 9.63 3.49 4.89
C HIS A 20 10.02 3.15 3.45
N ASP A 21 10.87 3.97 2.80
CA ASP A 21 11.15 3.84 1.36
C ASP A 21 11.81 2.51 0.96
N VAL A 22 12.64 1.93 1.83
CA VAL A 22 13.22 0.56 1.65
C VAL A 22 12.17 -0.56 1.68
N ASP A 23 10.99 -0.24 2.20
CA ASP A 23 9.90 -1.14 2.52
C ASP A 23 8.63 -0.84 1.69
N ALA A 24 8.65 0.16 0.80
CA ALA A 24 7.48 0.63 0.06
C ALA A 24 7.27 -0.10 -1.28
N SER A 25 7.56 -1.41 -1.34
CA SER A 25 7.24 -2.20 -2.53
C SER A 25 5.72 -2.19 -2.81
N ALA A 26 5.32 -2.33 -4.08
CA ALA A 26 3.91 -2.37 -4.45
C ALA A 26 3.13 -3.46 -3.68
N GLU A 27 3.76 -4.59 -3.40
CA GLU A 27 3.19 -5.68 -2.60
C GLU A 27 2.95 -5.27 -1.14
N ARG A 28 3.89 -4.55 -0.52
CA ARG A 28 3.72 -4.07 0.86
C ARG A 28 2.68 -2.96 0.95
N VAL A 29 2.62 -2.08 -0.05
CA VAL A 29 1.54 -1.08 -0.16
C VAL A 29 0.19 -1.79 -0.27
N ARG A 30 0.07 -2.83 -1.09
CA ARG A 30 -1.15 -3.63 -1.22
C ARG A 30 -1.54 -4.29 0.11
N ALA A 31 -0.57 -4.84 0.84
CA ALA A 31 -0.81 -5.48 2.14
C ALA A 31 -1.29 -4.51 3.24
N ALA A 32 -1.12 -3.20 3.05
CA ALA A 32 -1.67 -2.18 3.96
C ALA A 32 -3.18 -1.95 3.83
N TYR A 33 -3.81 -2.56 2.83
CA TYR A 33 -5.25 -2.43 2.59
C TYR A 33 -5.93 -3.80 2.60
N ALA A 34 -7.16 -3.83 3.11
CA ALA A 34 -8.04 -4.97 2.88
C ALA A 34 -8.21 -5.20 1.36
N PRO A 35 -8.33 -6.46 0.87
CA PRO A 35 -8.40 -6.75 -0.56
C PRO A 35 -9.49 -5.97 -1.30
N GLU A 36 -10.66 -5.80 -0.68
CA GLU A 36 -11.77 -5.02 -1.24
C GLU A 36 -11.44 -3.54 -1.37
N THR A 37 -10.84 -2.95 -0.34
CA THR A 37 -10.38 -1.56 -0.34
C THR A 37 -9.34 -1.34 -1.44
N TYR A 38 -8.38 -2.25 -1.58
CA TYR A 38 -7.36 -2.15 -2.63
C TYR A 38 -7.98 -2.19 -4.02
N ARG A 39 -8.91 -3.12 -4.29
CA ARG A 39 -9.63 -3.17 -5.58
C ARG A 39 -10.38 -1.88 -5.87
N ARG A 40 -11.06 -1.31 -4.87
CA ARG A 40 -11.75 -0.03 -5.02
C ARG A 40 -10.78 1.12 -5.31
N LEU A 41 -9.62 1.15 -4.65
CA LEU A 41 -8.60 2.16 -4.89
C LEU A 41 -8.00 2.06 -6.29
N VAL A 42 -7.75 0.85 -6.81
CA VAL A 42 -7.34 0.64 -8.21
C VAL A 42 -8.40 1.18 -9.17
N ALA A 43 -9.68 0.86 -8.96
CA ALA A 43 -10.77 1.37 -9.81
C ALA A 43 -10.89 2.91 -9.76
N LEU A 44 -10.62 3.52 -8.61
CA LEU A 44 -10.55 4.98 -8.49
C LEU A 44 -9.33 5.55 -9.23
N LYS A 45 -8.17 4.88 -9.16
CA LYS A 45 -6.97 5.29 -9.90
C LYS A 45 -7.19 5.18 -11.41
N ASP A 46 -7.85 4.12 -11.87
CA ASP A 46 -8.26 3.96 -13.28
C ASP A 46 -9.12 5.12 -13.77
N ARG A 47 -10.04 5.61 -12.92
CA ARG A 47 -10.94 6.72 -13.27
C ARG A 47 -10.25 8.09 -13.24
N TYR A 48 -9.40 8.34 -12.25
CA TYR A 48 -8.94 9.69 -11.92
C TYR A 48 -7.46 9.96 -12.23
N ASP A 49 -6.63 8.91 -12.37
CA ASP A 49 -5.21 9.02 -12.69
C ASP A 49 -4.74 7.81 -13.53
N PRO A 50 -5.34 7.59 -14.73
CA PRO A 50 -5.08 6.41 -15.54
C PRO A 50 -3.63 6.31 -16.05
N THR A 51 -2.91 7.44 -16.11
CA THR A 51 -1.50 7.49 -16.52
C THR A 51 -0.53 7.42 -15.34
N ASN A 52 -1.04 7.24 -14.11
CA ASN A 52 -0.25 7.16 -12.88
C ASN A 52 0.68 8.38 -12.69
N MET A 53 0.19 9.58 -12.99
CA MET A 53 0.93 10.84 -12.86
C MET A 53 1.33 11.07 -11.40
N PHE A 54 0.43 10.80 -10.46
CA PHE A 54 0.69 10.96 -9.02
C PHE A 54 1.20 9.66 -8.41
N ARG A 55 2.45 9.30 -8.75
CA ARG A 55 3.11 8.04 -8.35
C ARG A 55 4.16 8.15 -7.26
N PHE A 56 4.58 9.34 -6.87
CA PHE A 56 5.55 9.56 -5.79
C PHE A 56 4.87 9.53 -4.41
N ASN A 57 4.33 8.38 -4.05
CA ASN A 57 3.65 8.09 -2.79
C ASN A 57 3.67 6.57 -2.53
N ARG A 58 2.91 6.07 -1.54
CA ARG A 58 2.66 4.63 -1.37
C ARG A 58 1.70 4.19 -2.48
N ASN A 59 2.27 4.04 -3.67
CA ASN A 59 1.53 4.07 -4.91
C ASN A 59 0.67 2.84 -5.12
N ILE A 60 -0.53 3.07 -5.64
CA ILE A 60 -1.43 2.06 -6.17
C ILE A 60 -1.48 2.32 -7.68
N PRO A 61 -0.88 1.45 -8.52
CA PRO A 61 -0.92 1.63 -9.96
C PRO A 61 -2.35 1.39 -10.49
N PRO A 62 -2.80 2.16 -11.50
CA PRO A 62 -4.00 1.81 -12.26
C PRO A 62 -3.74 0.52 -13.05
N SER A 63 -4.82 -0.15 -13.47
CA SER A 63 -4.81 -1.45 -14.15
C SER A 63 -4.03 -1.44 -15.48
N GLY A 64 -3.90 -0.28 -16.13
CA GLY A 64 -3.23 -0.12 -17.42
C GLY A 64 -1.85 0.55 -17.38
N ALA A 65 -1.31 0.83 -16.19
CA ALA A 65 0.03 1.44 -16.04
C ALA A 65 1.18 0.44 -16.20
#